data_AF-A0A358CXV5-F1
#
_entry.id   AF-A0A358CXV5-F1
#
_cell.length_a   1.000
_cell.length_b   1.000
_cell.length_c   1.000
_cell.angle_alpha   90.00
_cell.angle_beta   90.00
_cell.angle_gamma   90.00
#
_symmetry.space_group_name_H-M   'P 1'
#
loop_
_entity.id
_entity.type
_entity.pdbx_description
1 polymer ?
#
loop_
_entity_poly.entity_id
_entity_poly.type
_entity_poly.pdbx_seq_one_letter_code
_entity_poly.pdbx_strand_id
1 'polypeptide(L)'
;NALENLDADTARVISEAHGKLFFNGLTTVTPEVAGILATHCGWLHIEGLQSISPAVARALANHQGWLFLNGIRVVEKDVAIAILPYRGQLYLDGFETITEDVAEKMLSVVTVSRCMAFGISIMSLWQR
;
A
#
# COMPACT_ATOMS: atom_id res chain seq x y z
N ASN A 1 -6.31 -7.38 19.83
CA ASN A 1 -6.06 -6.52 18.67
C ASN A 1 -6.55 -7.19 17.39
N ALA A 2 -7.86 -7.47 17.29
CA ALA A 2 -8.48 -8.19 16.18
C ALA A 2 -9.66 -7.38 15.63
N LEU A 3 -9.39 -6.16 15.17
CA LEU A 3 -10.37 -5.42 14.38
C LEU A 3 -10.28 -5.96 12.96
N GLU A 4 -11.04 -7.04 12.69
CA GLU A 4 -11.20 -7.59 11.34
C GLU A 4 -11.92 -6.60 10.41
N ASN A 5 -12.69 -5.68 11.00
CA ASN A 5 -13.43 -4.64 10.28
C ASN A 5 -13.25 -3.28 10.96
N LEU A 6 -13.08 -2.24 10.15
CA LEU A 6 -12.97 -0.86 10.58
C LEU A 6 -14.15 -0.08 10.01
N ASP A 7 -15.03 0.43 10.87
CA ASP A 7 -16.15 1.27 10.46
C ASP A 7 -15.68 2.68 10.09
N ALA A 8 -16.40 3.35 9.18
CA ALA A 8 -16.06 4.69 8.69
C ALA A 8 -15.95 5.73 9.82
N ASP A 9 -16.84 5.68 10.81
CA ASP A 9 -16.79 6.57 11.98
C ASP A 9 -15.53 6.34 12.82
N THR A 10 -15.16 5.07 13.02
CA THR A 10 -13.94 4.71 13.75
C THR A 10 -12.70 5.14 12.97
N ALA A 11 -12.70 4.95 11.65
CA ALA A 11 -11.63 5.43 10.79
C ALA A 11 -11.46 6.95 10.89
N ARG A 12 -12.55 7.73 10.94
CA ARG A 12 -12.47 9.20 11.08
C ARG A 12 -11.77 9.63 12.36
N VAL A 13 -12.20 9.08 13.49
CA VAL A 13 -11.62 9.42 14.80
C VAL A 13 -10.14 9.05 14.84
N ILE A 14 -9.77 7.92 14.22
CA ILE A 14 -8.38 7.48 14.18
C ILE A 14 -7.54 8.30 13.19
N SER A 15 -8.11 8.74 12.06
CA SER A 15 -7.40 9.61 11.11
C SER A 15 -7.02 10.97 11.71
N GLU A 16 -7.83 11.49 12.63
CA GLU A 16 -7.55 12.70 13.41
C GLU A 16 -6.44 12.50 14.45
N ALA A 17 -6.19 11.27 14.89
CA ALA A 17 -5.06 10.99 15.76
C ALA A 17 -3.76 11.26 14.98
N HIS A 18 -2.75 11.86 15.62
CA HIS A 18 -1.44 12.06 15.02
C HIS A 18 -0.49 10.97 15.54
N GLY A 19 0.05 10.12 14.66
CA GLY A 19 1.00 9.08 15.09
C GLY A 19 1.15 7.90 14.15
N LYS A 20 1.53 6.75 14.73
CA LYS A 20 1.67 5.48 14.04
C LYS A 20 0.45 4.61 14.35
N LEU A 21 -0.23 4.17 13.31
CA LEU A 21 -1.42 3.33 13.41
C LEU A 21 -1.09 1.94 12.90
N PHE A 22 -1.47 0.94 13.69
CA PHE A 22 -1.19 -0.47 13.42
C PHE A 22 -2.51 -1.24 13.25
N PHE A 23 -2.79 -1.64 12.01
CA PHE A 23 -3.96 -2.39 11.59
C PHE A 23 -3.56 -3.80 11.13
N ASN A 24 -2.76 -4.49 11.94
CA ASN A 24 -2.21 -5.80 11.59
C ASN A 24 -3.30 -6.90 11.50
N GLY A 25 -4.46 -6.70 12.15
CA GLY A 25 -5.60 -7.62 12.08
C GLY A 25 -6.60 -7.31 10.96
N LEU A 26 -6.39 -6.23 10.20
CA LEU A 26 -7.35 -5.77 9.20
C LEU A 26 -7.14 -6.53 7.90
N THR A 27 -8.02 -7.51 7.63
CA THR A 27 -7.96 -8.36 6.45
C THR A 27 -8.65 -7.75 5.24
N THR A 28 -9.62 -6.86 5.47
CA THR A 28 -10.43 -6.24 4.42
C THR A 28 -10.61 -4.75 4.69
N VAL A 29 -10.53 -3.94 3.64
CA VAL A 29 -10.77 -2.49 3.68
C VAL A 29 -11.72 -2.10 2.57
N THR A 30 -12.69 -1.24 2.88
CA THR A 30 -13.58 -0.63 1.90
C THR A 30 -12.95 0.65 1.34
N PRO A 31 -13.29 1.06 0.10
CA PRO A 31 -12.74 2.28 -0.50
C PRO A 31 -13.08 3.55 0.28
N GLU A 32 -14.23 3.58 0.96
CA GLU A 32 -14.63 4.68 1.84
C GLU A 32 -13.67 4.81 3.03
N VAL A 33 -13.43 3.70 3.73
CA VAL A 33 -12.50 3.65 4.86
C VAL A 33 -11.08 3.98 4.43
N ALA A 34 -10.64 3.46 3.28
CA ALA A 34 -9.33 3.79 2.70
C ALA A 34 -9.19 5.30 2.42
N GLY A 35 -10.26 5.95 1.94
CA GLY A 35 -10.27 7.38 1.69
C GLY A 35 -10.16 8.20 2.98
N ILE A 36 -10.82 7.74 4.05
CA ILE A 36 -10.71 8.36 5.38
C ILE A 36 -9.31 8.13 5.96
N LEU A 37 -8.75 6.93 5.85
CA LEU A 37 -7.37 6.66 6.29
C LEU A 37 -6.36 7.48 5.49
N ALA A 38 -6.64 7.77 4.21
CA ALA A 38 -5.75 8.58 3.40
C ALA A 38 -5.64 10.04 3.89
N THR A 39 -6.64 10.57 4.61
CA THR A 39 -6.56 11.91 5.20
C THR A 39 -5.65 11.98 6.43
N HIS A 40 -5.33 10.84 7.02
CA HIS A 40 -4.38 10.77 8.13
C HIS A 40 -2.99 11.22 7.68
N CYS A 41 -2.31 12.02 8.49
CA CYS A 41 -0.95 12.51 8.20
C CYS A 41 0.07 11.82 9.11
N GLY A 42 0.29 10.51 8.89
CA GLY A 42 1.13 9.67 9.78
C GLY A 42 1.55 8.35 9.15
N TRP A 43 1.91 7.37 9.99
CA TRP A 43 2.35 6.05 9.53
C TRP A 43 1.19 5.07 9.62
N LEU A 44 0.84 4.45 8.50
CA LEU A 44 -0.21 3.44 8.40
C LEU A 44 0.42 2.07 8.16
N HIS A 45 0.37 1.21 9.18
CA HIS A 45 0.77 -0.19 9.07
C HIS A 45 -0.46 -1.07 8.87
N ILE A 46 -0.59 -1.70 7.70
CA ILE A 46 -1.68 -2.61 7.38
C ILE A 46 -1.12 -3.94 6.90
N GLU A 47 -0.74 -4.79 7.84
CA GLU A 47 -0.10 -6.09 7.55
C GLU A 47 -1.11 -7.23 7.34
N GLY A 48 -2.38 -7.05 7.72
CA GLY A 48 -3.41 -8.08 7.56
C GLY A 48 -3.99 -8.19 6.15
N LEU A 49 -3.78 -7.18 5.31
CA LEU A 49 -4.37 -7.09 3.97
C LEU A 49 -3.66 -8.02 3.00
N GLN A 50 -4.31 -9.11 2.61
CA GLN A 50 -3.76 -10.06 1.62
C GLN A 50 -3.99 -9.59 0.17
N SER A 51 -5.07 -8.86 -0.08
CA SER A 51 -5.47 -8.35 -1.39
C SER A 51 -6.24 -7.04 -1.24
N ILE A 52 -6.06 -6.10 -2.17
CA ILE A 52 -6.81 -4.84 -2.24
C ILE A 52 -7.49 -4.69 -3.59
N SER A 53 -8.63 -3.98 -3.62
CA SER A 53 -9.27 -3.62 -4.87
C SER A 53 -8.64 -2.37 -5.50
N PRO A 54 -8.78 -2.17 -6.83
CA PRO A 54 -8.28 -0.96 -7.49
C PRO A 54 -8.90 0.34 -6.96
N ALA A 55 -10.10 0.27 -6.38
CA ALA A 55 -10.75 1.42 -5.75
C ALA A 55 -10.07 1.80 -4.43
N VAL A 56 -9.74 0.80 -3.60
CA VAL A 56 -9.00 0.99 -2.34
C VAL A 56 -7.60 1.52 -2.62
N ALA A 57 -6.90 0.95 -3.59
CA ALA A 57 -5.57 1.41 -4.00
C ALA A 57 -5.57 2.89 -4.43
N ARG A 58 -6.57 3.31 -5.21
CA ARG A 58 -6.76 4.71 -5.61
C ARG A 58 -7.02 5.64 -4.42
N ALA A 59 -7.82 5.19 -3.45
CA ALA A 59 -8.10 5.97 -2.26
C ALA A 59 -6.83 6.14 -1.40
N LEU A 60 -6.08 5.05 -1.20
CA LEU A 60 -4.78 5.07 -0.50
C LEU A 60 -3.72 5.88 -1.26
N ALA A 61 -3.83 5.97 -2.60
CA ALA A 61 -2.92 6.78 -3.41
C ALA A 61 -2.99 8.29 -3.07
N ASN A 62 -4.06 8.74 -2.41
CA ASN A 62 -4.16 10.13 -1.93
C ASN A 62 -3.47 10.36 -0.57
N HIS A 63 -3.02 9.30 0.10
CA HIS A 63 -2.40 9.42 1.41
C HIS A 63 -1.02 10.09 1.32
N GLN A 64 -0.76 11.07 2.19
CA GLN A 64 0.47 11.87 2.17
C GLN A 64 1.42 11.49 3.32
N GLY A 65 1.58 10.18 3.54
CA GLY A 65 2.34 9.62 4.67
C GLY A 65 3.11 8.36 4.31
N TRP A 66 3.44 7.58 5.33
CA TRP A 66 4.16 6.31 5.17
C TRP A 66 3.13 5.18 5.24
N LEU A 67 3.04 4.41 4.16
CA LEU A 67 2.10 3.31 4.05
C LEU A 67 2.85 1.99 3.96
N PHE A 68 2.60 1.09 4.90
CA PHE A 68 3.19 -0.24 4.95
C PHE A 68 2.09 -1.28 4.68
N LEU A 69 2.14 -1.93 3.51
CA LEU A 69 1.23 -3.02 3.14
C LEU A 69 2.03 -4.31 2.95
N ASN A 70 2.69 -4.76 4.01
CA ASN A 70 3.53 -5.96 3.98
C ASN A 70 2.71 -7.26 3.88
N GLY A 71 1.40 -7.21 4.06
CA GLY A 71 0.52 -8.38 3.95
C GLY A 71 0.19 -8.79 2.52
N ILE A 72 0.37 -7.89 1.55
CA ILE A 72 -0.11 -8.10 0.19
C ILE A 72 0.85 -9.02 -0.55
N ARG A 73 0.40 -10.24 -0.85
CA ARG A 73 1.20 -11.25 -1.57
C ARG A 73 1.10 -11.11 -3.07
N VAL A 74 -0.07 -10.66 -3.55
CA VAL A 74 -0.42 -10.56 -4.97
C VAL A 74 -0.95 -9.17 -5.27
N VAL A 75 -0.36 -8.48 -6.24
CA VAL A 75 -0.87 -7.22 -6.80
C VAL A 75 -1.22 -7.41 -8.25
N GLU A 76 -2.48 -7.13 -8.57
CA GLU A 76 -2.96 -7.12 -9.95
C GLU A 76 -2.54 -5.84 -10.67
N LYS A 77 -2.50 -5.92 -12.01
CA LYS A 77 -2.16 -4.78 -12.88
C LYS A 77 -3.02 -3.54 -12.60
N ASP A 78 -4.31 -3.72 -12.37
CA ASP A 78 -5.23 -2.60 -12.13
C ASP A 78 -4.97 -1.92 -10.79
N VAL A 79 -4.56 -2.69 -9.78
CA VAL A 79 -4.15 -2.18 -8.46
C VAL A 79 -2.84 -1.40 -8.57
N ALA A 80 -1.87 -1.93 -9.31
CA ALA A 80 -0.60 -1.24 -9.55
C ALA A 80 -0.80 0.10 -10.25
N ILE A 81 -1.65 0.14 -11.28
CA ILE A 81 -2.00 1.38 -11.99
C ILE A 81 -2.72 2.37 -11.06
N ALA A 82 -3.58 1.87 -10.18
CA ALA A 82 -4.30 2.69 -9.20
C ALA A 82 -3.38 3.32 -8.14
N ILE A 83 -2.24 2.69 -7.83
CA ILE A 83 -1.23 3.18 -6.88
C ILE A 83 -0.18 4.09 -7.53
N LEU A 84 -0.03 4.09 -8.87
CA LEU A 84 0.87 4.99 -9.60
C LEU A 84 0.84 6.48 -9.18
N PRO A 85 -0.34 7.10 -8.94
CA PRO A 85 -0.38 8.51 -8.52
C PRO A 85 0.06 8.73 -7.07
N TYR A 86 0.34 7.68 -6.30
CA TYR A 86 0.78 7.81 -4.91
C TYR A 86 2.10 8.56 -4.82
N ARG A 87 2.10 9.63 -4.01
CA ARG A 87 3.27 10.50 -3.79
C ARG A 87 3.98 10.27 -2.45
N GLY A 88 3.46 9.37 -1.62
CA GLY A 88 4.02 9.03 -0.31
C GLY A 88 5.10 7.93 -0.38
N GLN A 89 5.53 7.46 0.80
CA GLN A 89 6.44 6.31 0.90
C GLN A 89 5.63 5.03 1.08
N LEU A 90 5.73 4.13 0.10
CA LEU A 90 5.03 2.86 0.08
C LEU A 90 6.01 1.72 0.33
N TYR A 91 5.76 0.94 1.38
CA TYR A 91 6.53 -0.24 1.73
C TYR A 91 5.71 -1.50 1.49
N LEU A 92 6.24 -2.37 0.64
CA LEU A 92 5.63 -3.63 0.23
C LEU A 92 6.71 -4.70 0.27
N ASP A 93 6.86 -5.39 1.40
CA ASP A 93 7.88 -6.43 1.55
C ASP A 93 7.35 -7.85 1.27
N GLY A 94 6.02 -8.04 1.30
CA GLY A 94 5.37 -9.35 1.25
C GLY A 94 5.11 -9.95 -0.12
N PHE A 95 5.66 -9.39 -1.20
CA PHE A 95 5.37 -9.85 -2.56
C PHE A 95 5.90 -11.26 -2.82
N GLU A 96 4.98 -12.18 -3.14
CA GLU A 96 5.32 -13.53 -3.55
C GLU A 96 5.28 -13.67 -5.08
N THR A 97 4.47 -12.85 -5.77
CA THR A 97 4.34 -12.91 -7.24
C THR A 97 4.06 -11.53 -7.83
N ILE A 98 5.02 -11.01 -8.60
CA ILE A 98 4.85 -9.80 -9.44
C ILE A 98 5.19 -10.16 -10.89
N THR A 99 4.30 -9.83 -11.82
CA THR A 99 4.58 -9.88 -13.25
C THR A 99 5.51 -8.73 -13.64
N GLU A 100 6.38 -8.94 -14.62
CA GLU A 100 7.38 -7.96 -15.07
C GLU A 100 6.73 -6.60 -15.46
N ASP A 101 5.58 -6.66 -16.12
CA ASP A 101 4.71 -5.51 -16.44
C ASP A 101 4.30 -4.65 -15.24
N VAL A 102 4.06 -5.29 -14.10
CA VAL A 102 3.67 -4.66 -12.83
C VAL A 102 4.90 -4.15 -12.11
N ALA A 103 5.99 -4.92 -12.15
CA ALA A 103 7.27 -4.56 -11.56
C ALA A 103 7.81 -3.25 -12.15
N GLU A 104 7.80 -3.07 -13.48
CA GLU A 104 8.24 -1.82 -14.11
C GLU A 104 7.41 -0.60 -13.65
N LYS A 105 6.09 -0.77 -13.57
CA LYS A 105 5.17 0.31 -13.16
C LYS A 105 5.32 0.63 -11.68
N MET A 106 5.44 -0.38 -10.82
CA MET A 106 5.67 -0.19 -9.39
C MET A 106 7.08 0.32 -9.10
N LEU A 107 8.10 -0.05 -9.89
CA LEU A 107 9.45 0.49 -9.71
C LEU A 107 9.42 2.02 -9.78
N SER A 108 8.70 2.61 -10.72
CA SER A 108 8.56 4.09 -10.80
C SER A 108 8.00 4.73 -9.52
N VAL A 109 7.24 4.00 -8.72
CA VAL A 109 6.61 4.46 -7.46
C VAL A 109 7.45 4.09 -6.24
N VAL A 110 8.06 2.90 -6.23
CA VAL A 110 8.78 2.32 -5.08
C VAL A 110 10.27 2.72 -5.06
N THR A 111 10.82 3.24 -6.17
CA THR A 111 12.25 3.65 -6.28
C THR A 111 12.66 4.74 -5.29
N VAL A 112 11.74 5.39 -4.58
CA VAL A 112 12.11 6.37 -3.55
C VAL A 112 12.53 5.73 -2.21
N SER A 113 12.33 4.42 -1.98
CA SER A 113 12.62 3.84 -0.65
C SER A 113 13.41 2.53 -0.61
N ARG A 114 13.80 1.93 -1.74
CA ARG A 114 14.69 0.75 -1.69
C ARG A 114 15.62 0.65 -2.91
N CYS A 115 16.64 1.50 -2.92
CA CYS A 115 17.94 1.06 -3.43
C CYS A 115 18.29 -0.25 -2.72
N MET A 116 18.52 -1.32 -3.50
CA MET A 116 19.02 -2.63 -3.04
C MET A 116 18.06 -3.46 -2.19
N ALA A 117 17.36 -4.45 -2.77
CA ALA A 117 17.06 -5.70 -2.04
C ALA A 117 16.33 -6.76 -2.87
N PHE A 118 15.63 -6.42 -3.95
CA PHE A 118 14.96 -7.46 -4.72
C PHE A 118 15.94 -8.02 -5.75
N GLY A 119 16.59 -9.12 -5.38
CA GLY A 119 17.23 -10.08 -6.27
C GLY A 119 16.22 -10.82 -7.16
N ILE A 120 15.21 -10.11 -7.65
CA ILE A 120 14.40 -10.53 -8.77
C ILE A 120 15.19 -10.06 -9.99
N SER A 121 15.39 -10.97 -10.93
CA SER A 121 16.31 -10.87 -12.05
C SER A 121 15.95 -9.77 -13.07
N ILE A 122 15.92 -8.50 -12.66
CA ILE A 122 15.70 -7.30 -13.50
C ILE A 122 17.04 -6.81 -14.09
N MET A 123 18.07 -7.66 -14.07
CA MET A 123 19.42 -7.35 -14.52
C MET A 123 19.54 -7.09 -16.05
N SER A 124 18.42 -7.16 -16.78
CA SER A 124 18.33 -6.85 -18.21
C SER A 124 17.89 -5.41 -18.54
N LEU A 125 17.37 -4.65 -17.57
CA LEU A 125 16.84 -3.29 -17.81
C LEU A 125 17.83 -2.15 -17.49
N TRP A 126 19.03 -2.46 -16.98
CA TRP A 126 20.09 -1.48 -16.69
C TRP A 126 21.21 -1.46 -17.74
N GLN A 127 20.98 -2.01 -18.93
CA GLN A 127 22.01 -2.12 -19.97
C GLN A 127 21.62 -1.55 -21.34
N ARG A 128 20.68 -0.60 -21.40
CA ARG A 128 20.44 0.19 -22.61
C ARG A 128 20.37 1.68 -22.34
#